data_AF-A0A6C0LS99-F1
#
_entry.id   AF-A0A6C0LS99-F1
#
_cell.length_a   1.000
_cell.length_b   1.000
_cell.length_c   1.000
_cell.angle_alpha   90.00
_cell.angle_beta   90.00
_cell.angle_gamma   90.00
#
_symmetry.space_group_name_H-M   'P 1'
#
loop_
_entity.id
_entity.type
_entity.pdbx_description
1 polymer ?
#
loop_
_entity_poly.entity_id
_entity_poly.type
_entity_poly.pdbx_seq_one_letter_code
_entity_poly.pdbx_strand_id
1 'polypeptide(L)' 'MTNTTQIRVGDLIQCTVSQNLGNVFIGRVSEINADRYMKLRGFIGQIGVHQVLRVNGVLIK' A
#
# COMPACT_ATOMS: atom_id res chain seq x y z
N MET A 1 10.11 -19.55 -10.17
CA MET A 1 10.12 -18.13 -10.60
C MET A 1 9.43 -17.30 -9.52
N THR A 2 10.18 -16.56 -8.70
CA THR A 2 9.61 -15.58 -7.77
C THR A 2 9.35 -14.30 -8.56
N ASN A 3 8.11 -14.14 -9.02
CA ASN A 3 7.66 -12.93 -9.69
C ASN A 3 7.61 -11.81 -8.64
N THR A 4 8.73 -11.10 -8.47
CA THR A 4 8.85 -10.06 -7.46
C THR A 4 8.45 -8.73 -8.07
N THR A 5 7.15 -8.46 -8.09
CA THR A 5 6.64 -7.12 -8.39
C THR A 5 7.22 -6.15 -7.35
N GLN A 6 8.03 -5.20 -7.84
CA GLN A 6 8.61 -4.16 -7.00
C GLN A 6 7.57 -3.05 -6.79
N ILE A 7 7.45 -2.57 -5.55
CA ILE A 7 6.61 -1.41 -5.21
C ILE A 7 7.51 -0.17 -5.06
N ARG A 8 7.10 0.95 -5.67
CA ARG A 8 7.81 2.23 -5.66
C ARG A 8 6.91 3.38 -5.21
N VAL A 9 7.54 4.48 -4.78
CA VAL A 9 6.82 5.73 -4.52
C VAL A 9 6.19 6.24 -5.81
N GLY A 10 4.91 6.61 -5.73
CA GLY A 10 4.12 7.05 -6.87
C GLY A 10 3.25 5.96 -7.50
N ASP A 11 3.45 4.69 -7.15
CA ASP A 11 2.61 3.59 -7.65
C ASP A 11 1.18 3.68 -7.12
N LEU A 12 0.21 3.28 -7.94
CA LEU A 12 -1.18 3.09 -7.51
C LEU A 12 -1.37 1.62 -7.15
N ILE A 13 -1.80 1.34 -5.92
CA ILE A 13 -1.91 -0.02 -5.40
C ILE A 13 -3.29 -0.24 -4.80
N GLN A 14 -3.84 -1.43 -5.03
CA GLN A 14 -4.99 -1.96 -4.34
C GLN A 14 -4.53 -2.93 -3.24
N CYS A 15 -4.91 -2.65 -2.00
CA CYS A 15 -4.62 -3.50 -0.84
C CYS A 15 -5.92 -4.06 -0.26
N THR A 16 -5.96 -5.37 -0.05
CA THR A 16 -7.07 -6.05 0.62
C THR A 16 -6.67 -6.38 2.06
N VAL A 17 -7.48 -5.97 3.03
CA VAL A 17 -7.22 -6.23 4.46
C VAL A 17 -7.96 -7.50 4.88
N SER A 18 -7.23 -8.58 5.20
CA SER A 18 -7.82 -9.90 5.45
C SER A 18 -8.67 -9.98 6.72
N GLN A 19 -8.38 -9.16 7.74
CA GLN A 19 -9.13 -9.18 9.02
C GLN A 19 -10.58 -8.70 8.88
N ASN A 20 -10.91 -7.99 7.80
CA ASN A 20 -12.28 -7.57 7.45
C ASN A 20 -12.51 -7.88 5.97
N LEU A 21 -12.65 -9.17 5.64
CA LEU A 21 -12.95 -9.71 4.31
C LEU A 21 -13.96 -8.82 3.55
N GLY A 22 -13.45 -7.90 2.73
CA GLY A 22 -14.27 -6.94 1.97
C GLY A 22 -13.73 -5.51 1.92
N ASN A 23 -12.88 -5.10 2.87
CA ASN A 23 -12.30 -3.77 2.83
C ASN A 23 -11.10 -3.71 1.88
N VAL A 24 -11.36 -3.10 0.72
CA VAL A 24 -10.35 -2.80 -0.30
C VAL A 24 -9.95 -1.34 -0.15
N PHE A 25 -8.65 -1.11 0.01
CA PHE A 25 -8.08 0.22 -0.02
C PHE A 25 -7.34 0.42 -1.33
N ILE A 26 -7.68 1.47 -2.08
CA ILE A 26 -6.95 1.88 -3.28
C ILE A 26 -6.28 3.21 -2.97
N GLY A 27 -4.97 3.27 -3.14
CA GLY A 27 -4.23 4.50 -2.89
C GLY A 27 -2.87 4.54 -3.56
N ARG A 28 -2.35 5.75 -3.65
CA ARG A 28 -1.03 6.02 -4.22
C ARG A 28 0.03 5.92 -3.12
N VAL A 29 1.13 5.24 -3.41
CA VAL A 29 2.29 5.19 -2.52
C VAL A 29 2.90 6.57 -2.44
N SER A 30 2.94 7.13 -1.25
CA SER A 30 3.53 8.45 -1.00
C SER A 30 4.87 8.37 -0.29
N GLU A 31 5.14 7.29 0.41
CA GLU A 31 6.34 7.11 1.19
C GLU A 31 6.59 5.61 1.43
N ILE A 32 7.86 5.26 1.46
CA ILE A 32 8.35 3.93 1.77
C ILE A 32 9.54 4.15 2.71
N ASN A 33 9.50 3.52 3.89
CA ASN A 33 10.58 3.58 4.87
C ASN A 33 11.42 2.28 4.84
N ALA A 34 12.68 2.38 5.27
CA ALA A 34 13.65 1.29 5.42
C ALA A 34 13.11 0.13 6.29
N ASP A 35 12.22 0.42 7.23
CA ASP A 35 11.56 -0.58 8.10
C ASP A 35 10.41 -1.34 7.40
N ARG A 36 10.32 -1.25 6.07
CA ARG A 36 9.28 -1.88 5.22
C ARG A 36 7.87 -1.40 5.55
N TYR A 37 7.75 -0.15 5.97
CA TYR A 37 6.46 0.54 6.05
C TYR A 37 6.21 1.32 4.77
N MET A 38 4.97 1.32 4.34
CA MET A 38 4.49 2.05 3.17
C MET A 38 3.31 2.93 3.58
N LYS A 39 3.33 4.19 3.15
CA LYS A 39 2.23 5.13 3.35
C LYS A 39 1.46 5.32 2.06
N LEU A 40 0.21 4.88 2.05
CA LEU A 40 -0.73 5.11 0.96
C LEU A 40 -1.56 6.36 1.21
N ARG A 41 -1.82 7.11 0.15
CA ARG A 41 -2.76 8.24 0.13
C ARG A 41 -3.93 7.87 -0.76
N GLY A 42 -5.14 8.03 -0.24
CA GLY A 42 -6.36 7.76 -0.98
C GLY A 42 -7.47 8.72 -0.57
N PHE A 43 -8.66 8.45 -1.08
CA PHE A 43 -9.87 9.18 -0.72
C PHE A 43 -10.97 8.19 -0.38
N ILE A 44 -11.74 8.51 0.66
CA ILE A 44 -13.02 7.86 0.95
C ILE A 44 -14.10 8.92 0.73
N GLY A 45 -14.86 8.80 -0.36
CA GLY A 45 -15.69 9.90 -0.84
C GLY A 45 -14.86 11.14 -1.17
N GLN A 46 -15.12 12.26 -0.51
CA GLN A 46 -14.36 13.51 -0.67
C GLN A 46 -13.28 13.72 0.41
N ILE A 47 -13.14 12.76 1.33
CA ILE A 47 -12.21 12.89 2.46
C ILE A 47 -10.87 12.26 2.09
N GLY A 48 -9.80 13.05 2.13
CA GLY A 48 -8.44 12.56 1.96
C GLY A 48 -8.00 11.73 3.17
N VAL A 49 -7.50 10.52 2.92
CA VAL A 49 -7.07 9.59 3.96
C VAL A 49 -5.65 9.10 3.72
N HIS A 50 -4.94 8.83 4.82
CA HIS A 50 -3.62 8.23 4.80
C HIS A 50 -3.66 6.89 5.53
N GLN A 51 -3.14 5.84 4.90
CA GLN A 51 -3.02 4.52 5.52
C GLN A 51 -1.56 4.08 5.53
N VAL A 52 -1.09 3.65 6.70
CA VAL A 52 0.25 3.10 6.88
C VAL A 52 0.14 1.58 6.95
N LEU A 53 0.88 0.90 6.09
CA LEU A 53 0.88 -0.56 5.99
C LEU A 53 2.30 -1.07 6.21
N ARG A 54 2.43 -2.16 6.97
CA ARG A 54 3.67 -2.93 7.02
C ARG A 54 3.68 -3.93 5.87
N VAL A 55 4.74 -3.93 5.07
CA VAL A 55 4.86 -4.77 3.90
C VAL A 55 5.84 -5.90 4.20
N ASN A 56 5.34 -7.14 4.25
CA ASN A 56 6.14 -8.34 4.45
C ASN A 56 6.10 -9.20 3.18
N GLY A 57 7.26 -9.71 2.73
CA GLY A 57 7.34 -10.64 1.60
C GLY A 57 7.33 -10.00 0.19
N VAL A 58 7.40 -8.68 0.09
CA VAL A 58 7.53 -7.95 -1.19
C VAL A 58 8.90 -7.25 -1.25
N LEU A 59 9.51 -7.21 -2.44
CA LEU A 59 10.72 -6.42 -2.69
C LEU A 59 10.34 -4.93 -2.81
N ILE A 60 10.97 -4.11 -1.99
CA ILE A 60 10.74 -2.67 -1.89
C ILE A 60 12.05 -1.99 -2.31
N LYS A 61 11.99 -1.00 -3.23
CA LYS A 61 13.17 -0.27 -3.72
C LYS A 61 12.92 1.22 -3.78
#